data_AF-A0A418CDV5-F1
#
_entry.id   AF-A0A418CDV5-F1
#
_cell.length_a   1.000
_cell.length_b   1.000
_cell.length_c   1.000
_cell.angle_alpha   90.00
_cell.angle_beta   90.00
_cell.angle_gamma   90.00
#
_symmetry.space_group_name_H-M   'P 1'
#
loop_
_entity.id
_entity.type
_entity.pdbx_description
1 polymer ?
#
loop_
_entity_poly.entity_id
_entity_poly.type
_entity_poly.pdbx_seq_one_letter_code
_entity_poly.pdbx_strand_id
1 'polypeptide(L)'
;MTNRKKVASAAPAFRLVGVDIFETGAVSVEHICARPDNVMQTVPDQPFAFVLNFLLPGPPKYSLRFKLIPSIVEGNFIVKQAVGSTPAVIGNKLRQPYFKTSKYFELDIDVTSSAVANRVTGLVLGFTKKLIVDMSFLVEGKHGHELPERLFGACRLSFVDMAHAKKLV
;
A
#
# COMPACT_ATOMS: atom_id res chain seq x y z
N MET A 1 6.28 -26.46 8.82
CA MET A 1 5.01 -25.72 8.61
C MET A 1 4.14 -26.49 7.63
N THR A 2 3.26 -27.35 8.13
CA THR A 2 2.59 -28.38 7.30
C THR A 2 1.08 -28.17 7.13
N ASN A 3 0.48 -27.24 7.87
CA ASN A 3 -0.95 -26.96 7.80
C ASN A 3 -1.21 -25.67 6.98
N ARG A 4 -1.82 -25.81 5.80
CA ARG A 4 -2.20 -24.68 4.91
C ARG A 4 -3.62 -24.17 5.15
N LYS A 5 -4.28 -24.57 6.24
CA LYS A 5 -5.65 -24.17 6.57
C LYS A 5 -5.72 -22.66 6.84
N LYS A 6 -6.54 -21.96 6.05
CA LYS A 6 -6.89 -20.55 6.32
C LYS A 6 -7.65 -20.45 7.64
N VAL A 7 -7.31 -19.46 8.45
CA VAL A 7 -7.99 -19.10 9.70
C VAL A 7 -8.31 -17.61 9.68
N ALA A 8 -9.29 -17.18 10.48
CA ALA A 8 -9.63 -15.77 10.59
C ALA A 8 -8.47 -14.98 11.23
N SER A 9 -8.17 -13.80 10.70
CA SER A 9 -7.29 -12.83 11.35
C SER A 9 -8.00 -12.23 12.56
N ALA A 10 -7.23 -11.81 13.58
CA ALA A 10 -7.71 -10.83 14.55
C ALA A 10 -8.09 -9.52 13.85
N ALA A 11 -8.85 -8.66 14.55
CA ALA A 11 -9.18 -7.32 14.06
C ALA A 11 -7.91 -6.52 13.67
N PRO A 12 -7.99 -5.62 12.67
CA PRO A 12 -6.84 -4.81 12.23
C PRO A 12 -6.10 -4.13 13.40
N ALA A 13 -4.78 -3.98 13.27
CA ALA A 13 -3.96 -3.31 14.29
C ALA A 13 -4.17 -1.79 14.32
N PHE A 14 -4.52 -1.20 13.18
CA PHE A 14 -4.74 0.23 12.99
C PHE A 14 -6.11 0.51 12.37
N ARG A 15 -6.68 1.66 12.72
CA ARG A 15 -7.84 2.25 12.03
C ARG A 15 -7.32 3.17 10.92
N LEU A 16 -7.93 3.14 9.75
CA LEU A 16 -7.65 4.09 8.67
C LEU A 16 -8.04 5.51 9.11
N VAL A 17 -7.11 6.47 9.01
CA VAL A 17 -7.32 7.88 9.40
C VAL A 17 -7.53 8.77 8.17
N GLY A 18 -6.87 8.48 7.06
CA GLY A 18 -6.99 9.21 5.80
C GLY A 18 -6.39 8.45 4.63
N VAL A 19 -6.70 8.90 3.41
CA VAL A 19 -6.11 8.44 2.14
C VAL A 19 -6.00 9.67 1.24
N ASP A 20 -4.78 9.99 0.82
CA ASP A 20 -4.50 11.07 -0.14
C ASP A 20 -3.97 10.47 -1.46
N ILE A 21 -4.17 11.20 -2.56
CA ILE A 21 -3.60 10.88 -3.88
C ILE A 21 -2.93 12.13 -4.42
N PHE A 22 -1.66 12.01 -4.79
CA PHE A 22 -0.83 13.11 -5.24
C PHE A 22 -0.34 12.92 -6.68
N GLU A 23 -0.26 14.02 -7.44
CA GLU A 23 0.42 14.08 -8.74
C GLU A 23 1.77 14.79 -8.56
N THR A 24 2.86 14.15 -8.99
CA THR A 24 4.25 14.59 -8.75
C THR A 24 5.03 14.97 -10.01
N GLY A 25 4.36 15.17 -11.14
CA GLY A 25 5.01 15.64 -12.38
C GLY A 25 6.14 14.74 -12.89
N ALA A 26 5.95 13.42 -12.80
CA ALA A 26 6.95 12.38 -13.09
C ALA A 26 8.21 12.36 -12.19
N VAL A 27 8.27 13.20 -11.14
CA VAL A 27 9.33 13.14 -10.12
C VAL A 27 8.94 12.15 -9.02
N SER A 28 9.96 11.45 -8.51
CA SER A 28 9.85 10.55 -7.36
C SER A 28 9.95 11.35 -6.07
N VAL A 29 8.92 11.29 -5.20
CA VAL A 29 8.92 12.01 -3.92
C VAL A 29 8.74 11.00 -2.78
N GLU A 30 9.78 10.89 -1.95
CA GLU A 30 9.80 10.09 -0.72
C GLU A 30 9.50 10.95 0.50
N HIS A 31 9.16 10.31 1.62
CA HIS A 31 8.99 10.97 2.93
C HIS A 31 7.94 12.10 2.87
N ILE A 32 6.82 11.84 2.16
CA ILE A 32 5.76 12.83 1.91
C ILE A 32 5.17 13.36 3.23
N CYS A 33 5.11 12.54 4.29
CA CYS A 33 4.64 13.00 5.59
C CYS A 33 5.60 13.94 6.33
N ALA A 34 6.85 14.12 5.88
CA ALA A 34 7.73 15.17 6.43
C ALA A 34 7.34 16.58 5.98
N ARG A 35 6.51 16.72 4.93
CA ARG A 35 6.06 18.03 4.45
C ARG A 35 5.17 18.74 5.48
N PRO A 36 5.38 20.04 5.76
CA PRO A 36 4.54 20.79 6.69
C PRO A 36 3.05 20.86 6.32
N ASP A 37 2.71 20.75 5.02
CA ASP A 37 1.34 20.79 4.50
C ASP A 37 0.65 19.41 4.42
N ASN A 38 1.33 18.34 4.84
CA ASN A 38 0.76 17.00 4.85
C ASN A 38 -0.20 16.82 6.04
N VAL A 39 -1.32 16.13 5.82
CA VAL A 39 -2.34 15.88 6.85
C VAL A 39 -1.77 15.17 8.09
N MET A 40 -0.74 14.33 7.93
CA MET A 40 -0.06 13.67 9.06
C MET A 40 0.60 14.66 10.04
N GLN A 41 0.93 15.89 9.61
CA GLN A 41 1.43 16.93 10.50
C GLN A 41 0.34 17.63 11.30
N THR A 42 -0.91 17.62 10.81
CA THR A 42 -2.03 18.37 11.39
C THR A 42 -3.03 17.51 12.17
N VAL A 43 -3.03 16.18 12.02
CA VAL A 43 -3.89 15.27 12.81
C VAL A 43 -3.49 15.31 14.30
N PRO A 44 -4.37 15.79 15.21
CA PRO A 44 -4.10 15.84 16.64
C PRO A 44 -4.36 14.47 17.31
N ASP A 45 -3.88 14.32 18.56
CA ASP A 45 -4.25 13.25 19.51
C ASP A 45 -4.14 11.79 19.02
N GLN A 46 -3.14 11.50 18.19
CA GLN A 46 -2.75 10.12 17.87
C GLN A 46 -1.41 9.76 18.55
N PRO A 47 -1.32 8.64 19.30
CA PRO A 47 -0.10 8.27 20.00
C PRO A 47 1.00 7.78 19.05
N PHE A 48 0.62 7.25 17.89
CA PHE A 48 1.51 6.78 16.82
C PHE A 48 0.70 6.50 15.55
N ALA A 49 1.20 6.89 14.39
CA ALA A 49 0.63 6.54 13.09
C ALA A 49 1.53 5.60 12.28
N PHE A 50 0.92 4.73 11.48
CA PHE A 50 1.61 3.91 10.48
C PHE A 50 1.11 4.30 9.08
N VAL A 51 1.98 4.92 8.29
CA VAL A 51 1.66 5.47 6.97
C VAL A 51 2.21 4.56 5.88
N LEU A 52 1.44 4.40 4.80
CA LEU A 52 1.80 3.64 3.61
C LEU A 52 1.65 4.53 2.38
N ASN A 53 2.76 4.89 1.74
CA ASN A 53 2.73 5.57 0.44
C ASN A 53 3.06 4.60 -0.67
N PHE A 54 2.34 4.69 -1.79
CA PHE A 54 2.67 3.95 -3.01
C PHE A 54 3.33 4.89 -4.00
N LEU A 55 4.65 4.76 -4.15
CA LEU A 55 5.45 5.63 -5.01
C LEU A 55 5.43 5.13 -6.44
N LEU A 56 5.25 6.10 -7.34
CA LEU A 56 5.13 5.95 -8.78
C LEU A 56 5.89 7.13 -9.42
N PRO A 57 7.24 7.31 -9.33
CA PRO A 57 8.35 6.31 -9.28
C PRO A 57 9.36 6.43 -8.08
N GLY A 58 10.55 5.74 -8.09
CA GLY A 58 11.76 6.12 -7.27
C GLY A 58 12.96 5.12 -7.08
N PRO A 59 14.12 5.51 -6.47
CA PRO A 59 15.24 4.62 -5.98
C PRO A 59 15.79 4.96 -4.53
N PRO A 60 16.47 4.11 -3.68
CA PRO A 60 16.90 2.68 -3.66
C PRO A 60 16.28 1.81 -2.49
N LYS A 61 16.80 0.59 -2.17
CA LYS A 61 16.09 -0.53 -1.45
C LYS A 61 16.40 -0.76 0.05
N TYR A 62 15.37 -1.15 0.83
CA TYR A 62 15.45 -1.99 2.05
C TYR A 62 14.31 -3.02 2.10
N SER A 63 14.38 -4.00 3.03
CA SER A 63 13.44 -5.14 3.11
C SER A 63 12.64 -5.13 4.41
N LEU A 64 11.31 -5.11 4.27
CA LEU A 64 10.37 -5.58 5.29
C LEU A 64 9.69 -6.85 4.78
N ARG A 65 9.16 -7.67 5.68
CA ARG A 65 8.25 -8.80 5.33
C ARG A 65 6.85 -8.31 4.92
N PHE A 66 6.75 -7.11 4.34
CA PHE A 66 5.48 -6.46 4.04
C PHE A 66 4.75 -7.18 2.90
N LYS A 67 3.46 -7.40 3.12
CA LYS A 67 2.58 -8.24 2.31
C LYS A 67 1.33 -7.44 1.97
N LEU A 68 0.91 -7.54 0.72
CA LEU A 68 -0.27 -6.90 0.18
C LEU A 68 -1.22 -7.98 -0.34
N ILE A 69 -2.48 -7.88 0.06
CA ILE A 69 -3.58 -8.71 -0.47
C ILE A 69 -4.53 -7.76 -1.20
N PRO A 70 -4.43 -7.66 -2.54
CA PRO A 70 -5.42 -6.98 -3.35
C PRO A 70 -6.61 -7.90 -3.61
N SER A 71 -7.81 -7.35 -3.67
CA SER A 71 -9.02 -8.06 -4.07
C SER A 71 -9.88 -7.16 -4.95
N ILE A 72 -10.04 -7.52 -6.22
CA ILE A 72 -10.89 -6.80 -7.17
C ILE A 72 -12.35 -7.17 -6.94
N VAL A 73 -13.07 -6.28 -6.25
CA VAL A 73 -14.51 -6.40 -5.97
C VAL A 73 -15.29 -6.18 -7.27
N GLU A 74 -15.05 -5.04 -7.91
CA GLU A 74 -15.67 -4.65 -9.18
C GLU A 74 -14.59 -4.29 -10.19
N GLY A 75 -14.74 -4.75 -11.43
CA GLY A 75 -13.75 -4.54 -12.48
C GLY A 75 -13.83 -5.62 -13.55
N ASN A 76 -13.33 -5.30 -14.74
CA ASN A 76 -13.35 -6.23 -15.88
C ASN A 76 -12.39 -7.43 -15.67
N PHE A 77 -12.58 -8.46 -16.48
CA PHE A 77 -11.79 -9.70 -16.40
C PHE A 77 -10.28 -9.47 -16.58
N ILE A 78 -9.87 -8.55 -17.46
CA ILE A 78 -8.46 -8.23 -17.75
C ILE A 78 -7.77 -7.67 -16.49
N VAL A 79 -8.42 -6.75 -15.78
CA VAL A 79 -7.91 -6.21 -14.51
C VAL A 79 -7.84 -7.29 -13.43
N LYS A 80 -8.89 -8.13 -13.31
CA LYS A 80 -8.92 -9.27 -12.37
C LYS A 80 -7.78 -10.25 -12.62
N GLN A 81 -7.49 -10.56 -13.88
CA GLN A 81 -6.41 -11.45 -14.28
C GLN A 81 -5.02 -10.84 -14.04
N ALA A 82 -4.84 -9.54 -14.28
CA ALA A 82 -3.56 -8.86 -14.12
C ALA A 82 -3.16 -8.64 -12.65
N VAL A 83 -4.13 -8.33 -11.78
CA VAL A 83 -3.89 -8.18 -10.33
C VAL A 83 -3.83 -9.53 -9.61
N GLY A 84 -4.65 -10.50 -10.05
CA GLY A 84 -4.78 -11.79 -9.41
C GLY A 84 -5.49 -11.72 -8.05
N SER A 85 -5.44 -12.83 -7.31
CA SER A 85 -6.07 -13.00 -5.98
C SER A 85 -5.12 -13.57 -4.92
N THR A 86 -3.83 -13.68 -5.25
CA THR A 86 -2.80 -14.27 -4.39
C THR A 86 -2.12 -13.20 -3.55
N PRO A 87 -2.05 -13.34 -2.21
CA PRO A 87 -1.23 -12.48 -1.36
C PRO A 87 0.21 -12.32 -1.88
N ALA A 88 0.60 -11.10 -2.17
CA ALA A 88 1.95 -10.78 -2.60
C ALA A 88 2.78 -10.32 -1.40
N VAL A 89 3.80 -11.08 -1.01
CA VAL A 89 4.93 -10.49 -0.27
C VAL A 89 5.58 -9.52 -1.25
N ILE A 90 5.55 -8.23 -0.93
CA ILE A 90 6.04 -7.15 -1.81
C ILE A 90 7.34 -6.56 -1.30
N GLY A 91 7.65 -6.63 -0.01
CA GLY A 91 8.93 -6.12 0.52
C GLY A 91 10.18 -6.92 0.15
N ASN A 92 10.03 -8.01 -0.61
CA ASN A 92 11.13 -8.68 -1.32
C ASN A 92 11.08 -8.53 -2.86
N LYS A 93 10.06 -7.84 -3.41
CA LYS A 93 9.86 -7.60 -4.85
C LYS A 93 9.98 -6.14 -5.24
N LEU A 94 9.56 -5.26 -4.33
CA LEU A 94 9.53 -3.82 -4.46
C LEU A 94 10.55 -3.20 -3.51
N ARG A 95 10.97 -2.01 -3.90
CA ARG A 95 11.81 -1.12 -3.14
C ARG A 95 10.96 -0.44 -2.06
N GLN A 96 11.43 -0.49 -0.81
CA GLN A 96 10.72 0.10 0.32
C GLN A 96 11.65 0.89 1.25
N PRO A 97 11.88 2.20 1.02
CA PRO A 97 12.46 3.05 2.06
C PRO A 97 11.43 3.25 3.17
N TYR A 98 11.92 3.50 4.39
CA TYR A 98 11.07 3.77 5.53
C TYR A 98 11.62 4.93 6.34
N PHE A 99 10.72 5.71 6.93
CA PHE A 99 11.05 6.87 7.74
C PHE A 99 10.36 6.73 9.10
N LYS A 100 11.11 6.92 10.18
CA LYS A 100 10.61 6.79 11.54
C LYS A 100 10.83 8.08 12.30
N THR A 101 9.75 8.64 12.81
CA THR A 101 9.74 9.77 13.74
C THR A 101 9.16 9.33 15.09
N SER A 102 9.02 10.26 16.02
CA SER A 102 8.23 10.04 17.25
C SER A 102 6.72 9.98 16.99
N LYS A 103 6.23 10.60 15.90
CA LYS A 103 4.81 10.68 15.55
C LYS A 103 4.34 9.51 14.66
N TYR A 104 5.20 9.06 13.74
CA TYR A 104 4.83 8.06 12.73
C TYR A 104 5.97 7.15 12.30
N PHE A 105 5.59 6.01 11.73
CA PHE A 105 6.41 5.21 10.83
C PHE A 105 5.78 5.25 9.44
N GLU A 106 6.54 5.70 8.45
CA GLU A 106 6.14 5.81 7.04
C GLU A 106 6.88 4.73 6.26
N LEU A 107 6.13 3.93 5.50
CA LEU A 107 6.67 2.96 4.56
C LEU A 107 6.30 3.40 3.15
N ASP A 108 7.33 3.81 2.42
CA ASP A 108 7.23 4.14 1.01
C ASP A 108 7.35 2.84 0.22
N ILE A 109 6.50 2.66 -0.79
CA ILE A 109 6.39 1.44 -1.59
C ILE A 109 6.52 1.83 -3.05
N ASP A 110 7.74 1.83 -3.57
CA ASP A 110 7.98 2.15 -4.96
C ASP A 110 7.67 0.94 -5.86
N VAL A 111 6.55 1.06 -6.58
CA VAL A 111 6.04 0.05 -7.52
C VAL A 111 6.92 -0.03 -8.78
N THR A 112 7.59 1.06 -9.14
CA THR A 112 8.36 1.16 -10.40
C THR A 112 9.68 0.41 -10.36
N SER A 113 10.22 0.14 -9.16
CA SER A 113 11.34 -0.80 -8.96
C SER A 113 11.12 -2.22 -9.49
N SER A 114 9.89 -2.60 -9.86
CA SER A 114 9.60 -3.88 -10.51
C SER A 114 8.89 -3.67 -11.84
N ALA A 115 9.50 -4.14 -12.94
CA ALA A 115 8.89 -4.10 -14.27
C ALA A 115 7.53 -4.83 -14.34
N VAL A 116 7.35 -5.88 -13.53
CA VAL A 116 6.07 -6.61 -13.43
C VAL A 116 5.01 -5.75 -12.75
N ALA A 117 5.34 -5.16 -11.59
CA ALA A 117 4.38 -4.34 -10.85
C ALA A 117 4.04 -3.04 -11.60
N ASN A 118 5.04 -2.40 -12.22
CA ASN A 118 4.84 -1.24 -13.08
C ASN A 118 3.89 -1.55 -14.25
N ARG A 119 4.06 -2.70 -14.91
CA ARG A 119 3.15 -3.15 -15.99
C ARG A 119 1.72 -3.40 -15.51
N VAL A 120 1.54 -4.01 -14.34
CA VAL A 120 0.21 -4.23 -13.74
C VAL A 120 -0.44 -2.90 -13.38
N THR A 121 0.29 -1.99 -12.72
CA THR A 121 -0.24 -0.68 -12.34
C THR A 121 -0.57 0.19 -13.55
N GLY A 122 0.29 0.23 -14.58
CA GLY A 122 0.01 0.96 -15.82
C GLY A 122 -1.27 0.51 -16.52
N LEU A 123 -1.57 -0.79 -16.50
CA LEU A 123 -2.83 -1.34 -16.98
C LEU A 123 -4.01 -0.94 -16.08
N VAL A 124 -3.86 -1.08 -14.76
CA VAL A 124 -4.91 -0.78 -13.77
C VAL A 124 -5.30 0.70 -13.76
N LEU A 125 -4.34 1.61 -13.93
CA LEU A 125 -4.56 3.06 -13.97
C LEU A 125 -5.62 3.47 -15.02
N GLY A 126 -5.62 2.82 -16.19
CA GLY A 126 -6.63 3.04 -17.25
C GLY A 126 -8.06 2.61 -16.90
N PHE A 127 -8.26 1.86 -15.82
CA PHE A 127 -9.56 1.34 -15.38
C PHE A 127 -10.03 1.86 -14.01
N THR A 128 -9.24 2.68 -13.32
CA THR A 128 -9.51 3.16 -11.94
C THR A 128 -10.93 3.73 -11.74
N LYS A 129 -11.44 4.52 -12.70
CA LYS A 129 -12.81 5.08 -12.69
C LYS A 129 -13.94 4.03 -12.78
N LYS A 130 -13.62 2.76 -13.03
CA LYS A 130 -14.55 1.62 -13.21
C LYS A 130 -14.11 0.40 -12.40
N LEU A 131 -13.42 0.64 -11.28
CA LEU A 131 -12.75 -0.36 -10.46
C LEU A 131 -13.09 -0.13 -9.00
N ILE A 132 -13.45 -1.20 -8.29
CA ILE A 132 -13.44 -1.26 -6.84
C ILE A 132 -12.41 -2.30 -6.42
N VAL A 133 -11.39 -1.87 -5.67
CA VAL A 133 -10.34 -2.73 -5.14
C VAL A 133 -10.21 -2.58 -3.63
N ASP A 134 -10.22 -3.71 -2.93
CA ASP A 134 -9.82 -3.80 -1.53
C ASP A 134 -8.31 -4.06 -1.46
N MET A 135 -7.62 -3.29 -0.64
CA MET A 135 -6.18 -3.39 -0.39
C MET A 135 -5.98 -3.69 1.09
N SER A 136 -5.50 -4.89 1.42
CA SER A 136 -5.21 -5.29 2.82
C SER A 136 -3.72 -5.45 3.06
N PHE A 137 -3.24 -4.90 4.17
CA PHE A 137 -1.83 -4.74 4.49
C PHE A 137 -1.45 -5.54 5.74
N LEU A 138 -0.34 -6.27 5.70
CA LEU A 138 0.15 -7.10 6.80
C LEU A 138 1.65 -7.42 6.67
N VAL A 139 2.20 -8.09 7.68
CA VAL A 139 3.55 -8.67 7.66
C VAL A 139 3.47 -10.19 7.56
N GLU A 140 4.34 -10.78 6.75
CA GLU A 140 4.43 -12.22 6.52
C GLU A 140 4.98 -12.96 7.75
N GLY A 141 4.22 -13.93 8.26
CA GLY A 141 4.67 -14.86 9.31
C GLY A 141 5.60 -15.94 8.75
N LYS A 142 6.83 -16.04 9.29
CA LYS A 142 7.84 -17.06 8.99
C LYS A 142 7.93 -18.12 10.08
N HIS A 143 7.51 -17.82 11.30
CA HIS A 143 7.56 -18.72 12.45
C HIS A 143 6.17 -18.97 13.04
N GLY A 144 5.99 -20.10 13.72
CA GLY A 144 4.68 -20.52 14.24
C GLY A 144 4.06 -19.54 15.25
N HIS A 145 4.88 -18.81 16.01
CA HIS A 145 4.43 -17.79 16.96
C HIS A 145 4.02 -16.47 16.30
N GLU A 146 4.30 -16.29 15.01
CA GLU A 146 3.88 -15.12 14.21
C GLU A 146 2.55 -15.36 13.49
N LEU A 147 1.90 -16.50 13.78
CA LEU A 147 0.64 -16.92 13.16
C LEU A 147 -0.50 -16.95 14.20
N PRO A 148 -1.74 -16.61 13.82
CA PRO A 148 -2.15 -16.14 12.49
C PRO A 148 -1.60 -14.74 12.17
N GLU A 149 -1.30 -14.50 10.90
CA GLU A 149 -0.88 -13.16 10.46
C GLU A 149 -2.01 -12.15 10.74
N ARG A 150 -1.67 -11.02 11.37
CA ARG A 150 -2.64 -9.97 11.70
C ARG A 150 -2.59 -8.86 10.64
N LEU A 151 -3.75 -8.43 10.15
CA LEU A 151 -3.84 -7.23 9.32
C LEU A 151 -3.40 -5.99 10.10
N PHE A 152 -2.57 -5.14 9.49
CA PHE A 152 -2.32 -3.79 9.97
C PHE A 152 -3.55 -2.91 9.71
N GLY A 153 -4.03 -2.92 8.48
CA GLY A 153 -5.19 -2.17 8.04
C GLY A 153 -5.65 -2.63 6.67
N ALA A 154 -6.77 -2.09 6.23
CA ALA A 154 -7.25 -2.23 4.87
C ALA A 154 -7.93 -0.93 4.43
N CYS A 155 -7.92 -0.66 3.12
CA CYS A 155 -8.72 0.38 2.51
C CYS A 155 -9.44 -0.17 1.27
N ARG A 156 -10.59 0.41 0.95
CA ARG A 156 -11.29 0.22 -0.32
C ARG A 156 -11.10 1.46 -1.17
N LEU A 157 -10.62 1.27 -2.39
CA LEU A 157 -10.57 2.31 -3.41
C LEU A 157 -11.71 2.04 -4.39
N SER A 158 -12.62 3.00 -4.54
CA SER A 158 -13.81 2.88 -5.39
C SER A 158 -13.83 3.97 -6.45
N PHE A 159 -13.85 3.58 -7.73
CA PHE A 159 -14.04 4.47 -8.88
C PHE A 159 -13.09 5.68 -8.92
N VAL A 160 -11.85 5.49 -8.46
CA VAL A 160 -10.87 6.56 -8.26
C VAL A 160 -10.59 7.27 -9.58
N ASP A 161 -10.75 8.59 -9.59
CA ASP A 161 -10.40 9.43 -10.73
C ASP A 161 -9.08 10.17 -10.46
N MET A 162 -8.02 9.67 -11.09
CA MET A 162 -6.67 10.24 -10.98
C MET A 162 -6.57 11.70 -11.44
N ALA A 163 -7.54 12.23 -12.20
CA ALA A 163 -7.56 13.64 -12.59
C ALA A 163 -7.85 14.59 -11.42
N HIS A 164 -8.32 14.07 -10.28
CA HIS A 164 -8.51 14.84 -9.03
C HIS A 164 -7.35 14.67 -8.03
N ALA A 165 -6.23 14.07 -8.43
CA ALA A 165 -5.05 13.99 -7.58
C ALA A 165 -4.53 15.39 -7.23
N LYS A 166 -4.17 15.62 -5.96
CA LYS A 166 -3.59 16.90 -5.52
C LYS A 166 -2.20 17.05 -6.13
N LYS A 167 -1.98 18.07 -6.95
CA LYS A 167 -0.64 18.43 -7.42
C LYS A 167 0.27 18.76 -6.24
N LEU A 168 1.42 18.11 -6.19
CA LEU A 168 2.40 18.22 -5.11
C LEU A 168 3.62 19.07 -5.49
N VAL A 169 3.73 19.38 -6.80
CA VAL A 169 4.72 20.24 -7.47
C VAL A 169 3.98 21.20 -8.41
#